data_AF-A0A3A6QSU3-F1
#
_entry.id   AF-A0A3A6QSU3-F1
#
_cell.length_a   1.000
_cell.length_b   1.000
_cell.length_c   1.000
_cell.angle_alpha   90.00
_cell.angle_beta   90.00
_cell.angle_gamma   90.00
#
_symmetry.space_group_name_H-M   'P 1'
#
loop_
_entity.id
_entity.type
_entity.pdbx_description
1 polymer ?
#
loop_
_entity_poly.entity_id
_entity_poly.type
_entity_poly.pdbx_seq_one_letter_code
_entity_poly.pdbx_strand_id
1 'polypeptide(L)' 'MNPSMRAAGWLLTFAVVVAGAVPWFLWGSSQLIGGLPLWLWWHIGWMIVATAIFAAFTRHGWDRYLGGIDA' A
#
# COMPACT_ATOMS: atom_id res chain seq x y z
N MET A 1 9.27 5.63 -22.06
CA MET A 1 8.06 5.57 -21.20
C MET A 1 7.83 6.94 -20.62
N ASN A 2 6.65 7.54 -20.85
CA ASN A 2 6.38 8.92 -20.46
C ASN A 2 6.39 9.05 -18.92
N PRO A 3 7.09 10.04 -18.34
CA PRO A 3 7.19 10.19 -16.89
C PRO A 3 5.82 10.32 -16.20
N SER A 4 4.80 10.83 -16.91
CA SER A 4 3.41 10.93 -16.48
C SER A 4 2.71 9.58 -16.27
N MET A 5 3.01 8.55 -17.08
CA MET A 5 2.43 7.21 -16.90
C MET A 5 2.92 6.54 -15.61
N ARG A 6 4.18 6.80 -15.23
CA ARG A 6 4.78 6.24 -14.02
C ARG A 6 4.26 6.92 -12.75
N ALA A 7 4.00 8.23 -12.82
CA ALA A 7 3.35 8.97 -11.74
C ALA A 7 1.91 8.50 -11.54
N ALA A 8 1.16 8.30 -12.64
CA ALA A 8 -0.18 7.71 -12.59
C ALA A 8 -0.16 6.30 -11.98
N GLY A 9 0.87 5.50 -12.28
CA GLY A 9 1.07 4.18 -11.66
C GLY A 9 1.16 4.26 -10.13
N TRP A 10 2.03 5.13 -9.60
CA TRP A 10 2.16 5.32 -8.15
C TRP A 10 0.89 5.88 -7.49
N LEU A 11 0.23 6.85 -8.13
CA LEU A 11 -1.05 7.38 -7.67
C LEU A 11 -2.10 6.27 -7.53
N LEU A 12 -2.22 5.42 -8.55
CA LEU A 12 -3.13 4.28 -8.54
C LEU A 12 -2.76 3.29 -7.43
N THR A 13 -1.47 2.97 -7.27
CA THR A 13 -1.01 2.07 -6.20
C THR A 13 -1.40 2.61 -4.81
N PHE A 14 -1.14 3.88 -4.53
CA PHE A 14 -1.53 4.47 -3.25
C PHE A 14 -3.05 4.53 -3.06
N ALA A 15 -3.80 4.82 -4.12
CA ALA A 15 -5.27 4.78 -4.07
C ALA A 15 -5.77 3.38 -3.70
N VAL A 16 -5.19 2.32 -4.26
CA VAL A 16 -5.51 0.93 -3.90
C VAL A 16 -5.15 0.61 -2.46
N VAL A 17 -3.98 1.06 -1.98
CA VAL A 17 -3.55 0.87 -0.59
C VAL A 17 -4.53 1.53 0.39
N VAL A 18 -4.95 2.76 0.11
CA VAL A 18 -5.92 3.49 0.95
C VAL A 18 -7.28 2.83 0.90
N ALA A 19 -7.76 2.48 -0.29
CA ALA A 19 -9.03 1.81 -0.47
C ALA A 19 -9.06 0.49 0.32
N GLY A 20 -8.08 -0.40 0.11
CA GLY A 20 -8.01 -1.69 0.80
C GLY A 20 -7.74 -1.62 2.31
N ALA A 21 -7.48 -0.43 2.86
CA ALA A 21 -7.32 -0.24 4.30
C ALA A 21 -8.64 -0.44 5.06
N VAL A 22 -9.79 -0.21 4.41
CA VAL A 22 -11.09 -0.49 4.99
C VAL A 22 -11.58 -1.84 4.45
N PRO A 23 -11.65 -2.89 5.28
CA PRO A 23 -12.14 -4.20 4.82
C PRO A 23 -13.68 -4.27 4.84
N TRP A 24 -14.34 -3.47 4.01
CA TRP A 24 -15.80 -3.49 3.84
C TRP A 24 -16.36 -4.90 3.56
N PHE A 25 -15.57 -5.73 2.88
CA PHE A 25 -15.95 -7.10 2.52
C PHE A 25 -15.89 -8.08 3.71
N LEU A 26 -15.23 -7.72 4.82
CA LEU A 26 -15.22 -8.51 6.05
C LEU A 26 -16.25 -8.03 7.08
N TRP A 27 -17.02 -6.98 6.77
CA TRP A 27 -18.10 -6.51 7.65
C TRP A 27 -19.18 -7.59 7.75
N GLY A 28 -19.30 -8.18 8.95
CA GLY A 28 -20.21 -9.30 9.22
C GLY A 28 -19.55 -10.69 9.21
N SER A 29 -18.25 -10.79 8.94
CA SER A 29 -17.51 -12.05 9.09
C SER A 29 -17.13 -12.29 10.55
N SER A 30 -17.64 -13.38 11.14
CA SER A 30 -17.28 -13.84 12.48
C SER A 30 -16.13 -14.87 12.47
N GLN A 31 -15.42 -14.99 11.36
CA GLN A 31 -14.38 -16.01 11.20
C GLN A 31 -13.18 -15.70 12.09
N LEU A 32 -12.80 -16.65 12.94
CA LEU A 32 -11.65 -16.57 13.82
C LEU A 32 -10.52 -17.45 13.28
N ILE A 33 -9.30 -16.91 13.24
CA ILE A 33 -8.08 -17.65 12.91
C ILE A 33 -7.09 -17.45 14.03
N GLY A 34 -6.63 -18.55 14.66
CA GLY A 34 -5.70 -18.48 15.80
C GLY A 34 -6.26 -17.72 17.01
N GLY A 35 -7.59 -17.73 17.20
CA GLY A 35 -8.26 -17.01 18.29
C GLY A 35 -8.51 -15.52 18.04
N LEU A 36 -8.07 -14.97 16.90
CA LEU A 36 -8.28 -13.57 16.52
C LEU A 36 -9.23 -13.46 15.32
N PRO A 37 -10.06 -12.39 15.25
CA PRO A 37 -10.89 -12.12 14.08
C PRO A 37 -10.07 -12.00 12.80
N LEU A 38 -10.57 -12.60 11.71
CA LEU A 38 -9.98 -12.50 10.38
C LEU A 38 -9.76 -11.04 9.93
N TRP A 39 -10.69 -10.15 10.31
CA TRP A 39 -10.57 -8.71 10.09
C TRP A 39 -9.28 -8.11 10.68
N LEU A 40 -8.81 -8.59 11.83
CA LEU A 40 -7.57 -8.12 12.44
C LEU A 40 -6.35 -8.61 11.64
N TRP A 41 -6.36 -9.87 11.20
CA TRP A 41 -5.34 -10.43 10.32
C TRP A 41 -5.23 -9.70 8.98
N TRP A 42 -6.36 -9.26 8.43
CA TRP A 42 -6.36 -8.40 7.24
C TRP A 42 -5.52 -7.15 7.46
N HIS A 43 -5.72 -6.43 8.56
CA HIS A 43 -4.93 -5.25 8.87
C HIS A 43 -3.44 -5.55 9.03
N ILE A 44 -3.09 -6.67 9.68
CA ILE A 44 -1.69 -7.09 9.82
C ILE A 44 -1.06 -7.34 8.44
N GLY A 45 -1.74 -8.13 7.59
CA GLY A 45 -1.29 -8.37 6.22
C GLY A 45 -1.20 -7.08 5.41
N TRP A 46 -2.16 -6.17 5.58
CA TRP A 46 -2.20 -4.91 4.86
C TRP A 46 -1.10 -3.93 5.31
N MET A 47 -0.72 -3.95 6.59
CA MET A 47 0.44 -3.19 7.08
C MET A 47 1.74 -3.65 6.42
N ILE A 48 1.90 -4.95 6.19
CA ILE A 48 3.07 -5.50 5.48
C ILE A 48 3.05 -5.04 4.02
N VAL A 49 1.91 -5.14 3.34
CA VAL A 49 1.74 -4.68 1.95
C VAL A 49 2.02 -3.18 1.82
N ALA A 50 1.44 -2.36 2.69
CA ALA A 50 1.68 -0.93 2.72
C ALA A 50 3.17 -0.62 2.92
N THR A 51 3.82 -1.28 3.90
CA THR A 51 5.25 -1.13 4.16
C THR A 51 6.08 -1.46 2.92
N ALA A 52 5.78 -2.57 2.25
CA ALA A 52 6.50 -2.98 1.04
C ALA A 52 6.31 -1.96 -0.10
N ILE A 53 5.11 -1.42 -0.28
CA ILE A 53 4.81 -0.41 -1.30
C ILE A 53 5.54 0.90 -0.99
N PHE A 54 5.52 1.37 0.26
CA PHE A 54 6.29 2.54 0.68
C PHE A 54 7.80 2.32 0.52
N ALA A 55 8.32 1.13 0.85
CA ALA A 55 9.72 0.78 0.65
C ALA A 55 10.12 0.72 -0.84
N ALA A 56 9.24 0.23 -1.70
CA ALA A 56 9.44 0.28 -3.15
C ALA A 56 9.38 1.73 -3.66
N PHE A 57 8.50 2.56 -3.09
CA PHE A 57 8.39 3.97 -3.44
C PHE A 57 9.65 4.75 -3.09
N THR A 58 10.21 4.53 -1.90
CA THR A 58 11.47 5.18 -1.51
C THR A 58 12.65 4.77 -2.41
N ARG A 59 12.64 3.56 -2.97
CA ARG A 59 13.72 3.06 -3.85
C ARG A 59 13.55 3.43 -5.33
N HIS A 60 12.32 3.58 -5.83
CA HIS A 60 12.05 3.74 -7.27
C HIS A 60 11.27 5.01 -7.65
N GLY A 61 10.57 5.59 -6.68
CA GLY A 61 9.85 6.85 -6.81
C GLY A 61 10.70 8.04 -6.37
N TRP A 62 11.32 7.93 -5.19
CA TRP A 62 11.96 9.06 -4.49
C TRP A 62 13.08 9.76 -5.29
N ASP A 63 14.06 9.00 -5.79
CA ASP A 63 15.19 9.51 -6.59
C ASP A 63 14.78 10.32 -7.82
N ARG A 64 13.54 10.17 -8.31
CA ARG A 64 13.07 10.80 -9.56
C ARG A 64 12.02 11.89 -9.40
N TYR A 65 11.47 12.10 -8.21
CA TYR A 65 10.46 13.15 -7.96
C TYR A 65 10.94 14.26 -7.01
N LEU A 66 11.98 14.03 -6.20
CA LEU A 66 12.53 14.97 -5.21
C LEU A 66 14.02 15.29 -5.46
N GLY A 67 14.43 15.34 -6.73
CA GLY A 67 15.82 15.58 -7.14
C GLY A 67 16.55 16.59 -6.26
N GLY A 68 17.59 16.11 -5.58
CA GLY A 68 18.32 16.90 -4.61
C GLY A 68 19.36 16.09 -3.85
N ILE A 69 20.29 15.45 -4.55
CA ILE A 69 21.67 15.25 -4.08
C ILE A 69 22.57 15.04 -5.32
N ASP A 70 22.54 16.04 -6.19
CA ASP A 70 23.67 16.38 -7.04
C ASP A 70 24.39 17.51 -6.29
N ALA A 71 25.19 17.18 -5.27
CA ALA A 71 26.05 18.11 -4.53
C ALA A 71 27.52 17.70 -4.68
#